data_AF-A0A3D8PXI0-F1
#
_entry.id   AF-A0A3D8PXI0-F1
#
_cell.length_a   1.000
_cell.length_b   1.000
_cell.length_c   1.000
_cell.angle_alpha   90.00
_cell.angle_beta   90.00
_cell.angle_gamma   90.00
#
_symmetry.space_group_name_H-M   'P 1'
#
loop_
_entity.id
_entity.type
_entity.pdbx_description
1 polymer ?
#
loop_
_entity_poly.entity_id
_entity_poly.type
_entity_poly.pdbx_seq_one_letter_code
_entity_poly.pdbx_strand_id
1 'polypeptide(L)' 'MGDFVRNCRLCDLPMKSSPFTMCPACLTDSNKVQNLVNKDPLVSIEEIAQFTSVPIEKIVKLVKLGHHY' A
#
# COMPACT_ATOMS: atom_id res chain seq x y z
N MET A 1 3.87 -17.53 -25.03
CA MET A 1 4.09 -17.25 -23.60
C MET A 1 2.87 -16.50 -23.08
N GLY A 2 2.13 -17.04 -22.12
CA GLY A 2 1.04 -16.31 -21.49
C GLY A 2 1.60 -15.22 -20.59
N ASP A 3 1.05 -14.00 -20.68
CA ASP A 3 1.39 -12.93 -19.77
C ASP A 3 1.18 -13.41 -18.32
N PHE A 4 2.24 -13.35 -17.50
CA PHE A 4 2.13 -13.69 -16.08
C PHE A 4 1.33 -12.59 -15.37
N VAL A 5 0.01 -12.74 -15.37
CA VAL A 5 -0.90 -11.86 -14.62
C VAL A 5 -0.80 -12.23 -13.15
N ARG A 6 -0.33 -11.28 -12.33
CA ARG A 6 -0.36 -11.40 -10.87
C ARG A 6 -1.39 -10.43 -10.31
N ASN A 7 -1.96 -10.74 -9.16
CA ASN A 7 -2.82 -9.79 -8.46
C ASN A 7 -1.97 -8.93 -7.53
N CYS A 8 -2.31 -7.65 -7.45
CA CYS A 8 -1.72 -6.75 -6.47
C CYS A 8 -2.04 -7.25 -5.06
N ARG A 9 -1.02 -7.39 -4.20
CA ARG A 9 -1.18 -7.87 -2.83
C ARG A 9 -2.05 -6.98 -1.92
N LEU A 10 -2.38 -5.76 -2.34
CA LEU A 10 -3.13 -4.78 -1.56
C LEU A 10 -4.59 -4.60 -2.01
N CYS A 11 -4.82 -4.50 -3.32
CA CYS A 11 -6.15 -4.28 -3.89
C CYS A 11 -6.69 -5.47 -4.67
N ASP A 12 -5.94 -6.57 -4.76
CA ASP A 12 -6.29 -7.81 -5.46
C ASP A 12 -6.56 -7.66 -6.97
N LEU A 13 -6.32 -6.47 -7.53
CA LEU A 13 -6.49 -6.20 -8.95
C LEU A 13 -5.36 -6.84 -9.78
N PRO A 14 -5.67 -7.37 -10.98
CA PRO A 14 -4.67 -7.85 -11.92
C PRO A 14 -3.65 -6.76 -12.27
N MET A 15 -2.38 -7.13 -12.29
CA MET A 15 -1.29 -6.26 -12.70
C MET A 15 -0.33 -6.97 -13.65
N LYS A 16 0.31 -6.17 -14.52
CA LYS A 16 1.38 -6.64 -15.40
C LYS A 16 2.52 -7.20 -14.57
N SER A 17 3.24 -8.16 -15.14
CA SER A 17 4.44 -8.72 -14.52
C SER A 17 5.42 -7.60 -14.19
N SER A 18 5.85 -7.52 -12.94
CA SER A 18 6.82 -6.55 -12.45
C SER A 18 7.57 -7.15 -11.25
N PRO A 19 8.74 -6.62 -10.85
CA PRO A 19 9.46 -7.10 -9.67
C PRO A 19 8.73 -6.76 -8.35
N PHE A 20 7.67 -5.94 -8.41
CA PHE A 20 6.91 -5.54 -7.23
C PHE A 20 5.76 -6.50 -6.94
N THR A 21 5.33 -6.55 -5.68
CA THR A 21 4.16 -7.32 -5.23
C THR A 21 2.87 -6.50 -5.25
N MET A 22 2.97 -5.20 -5.54
CA MET A 22 1.86 -4.26 -5.60
C MET A 22 1.82 -3.54 -6.95
N CYS A 23 0.62 -3.13 -7.38
CA CYS A 23 0.46 -2.31 -8.58
C CYS A 23 1.01 -0.89 -8.34
N PRO A 24 1.30 -0.12 -9.40
CA PRO A 24 1.87 1.23 -9.27
C PRO A 24 1.08 2.16 -8.34
N ALA A 25 -0.25 2.14 -8.41
CA ALA A 25 -1.10 2.95 -7.54
C ALA A 25 -0.95 2.58 -6.06
N CYS A 26 -0.96 1.28 -5.75
CA CYS A 26 -0.77 0.79 -4.39
C CYS A 26 0.65 1.02 -3.85
N LEU A 27 1.68 1.00 -4.71
CA LEU A 27 3.04 1.41 -4.35
C LEU A 27 3.11 2.90 -4.01
N THR A 28 2.47 3.77 -4.81
CA THR A 28 2.40 5.20 -4.52
C THR A 28 1.72 5.47 -3.20
N ASP A 29 0.60 4.81 -2.92
CA ASP A 29 -0.11 4.97 -1.65
C ASP A 29 0.72 4.45 -0.47
N SER A 30 1.39 3.31 -0.62
CA SER A 30 2.33 2.78 0.37
C SER A 30 3.43 3.79 0.69
N ASN A 31 4.02 4.42 -0.32
CA ASN A 31 5.08 5.42 -0.13
C ASN A 31 4.57 6.67 0.60
N LYS A 32 3.36 7.14 0.30
CA LYS A 32 2.74 8.28 1.02
C LYS A 32 2.54 7.96 2.50
N VAL A 33 1.99 6.79 2.80
CA VAL A 33 1.75 6.33 4.16
C VAL A 33 3.08 6.19 4.91
N GLN A 34 4.07 5.50 4.33
CA GLN A 34 5.40 5.33 4.94
C GLN A 34 6.08 6.68 5.19
N ASN A 35 6.04 7.60 4.24
CA ASN A 35 6.63 8.93 4.41
C ASN A 35 5.98 9.73 5.54
N LEU A 36 4.68 9.56 5.77
CA LEU A 36 3.99 10.23 6.87
C LEU A 36 4.35 9.59 8.21
N VAL A 37 4.28 8.26 8.31
CA VAL A 37 4.62 7.51 9.53
C VAL A 37 6.08 7.72 9.92
N ASN A 38 7.00 7.82 8.96
CA ASN A 38 8.41 8.12 9.24
C ASN A 38 8.64 9.54 9.78
N LYS A 39 7.76 10.49 9.46
CA LYS A 39 7.82 11.86 9.98
C LYS A 39 7.14 12.00 11.35
N ASP A 40 6.05 11.27 11.54
CA ASP A 40 5.29 11.24 12.77
C ASP A 40 4.88 9.79 13.10
N PRO A 41 5.67 9.07 13.91
CA PRO A 41 5.42 7.67 14.23
C PRO A 41 4.16 7.42 15.07
N LEU A 42 3.61 8.45 15.70
CA LEU A 42 2.44 8.34 16.60
C LEU A 42 1.13 8.77 15.91
N VAL A 43 1.19 9.08 14.62
CA VAL A 43 0.02 9.47 13.81
C VAL A 43 -1.06 8.38 13.82
N SER A 44 -2.31 8.76 14.03
CA SER A 44 -3.45 7.83 14.00
C SER A 44 -3.80 7.38 12.59
N ILE A 45 -4.50 6.24 12.45
CA ILE A 45 -4.93 5.73 11.14
C ILE A 45 -5.87 6.73 10.44
N GLU A 46 -6.76 7.39 11.20
CA GLU A 46 -7.64 8.43 10.67
C GLU A 46 -6.86 9.62 10.12
N GLU A 47 -5.83 10.07 10.84
CA GLU A 47 -4.97 11.17 10.39
C GLU A 47 -4.18 10.77 9.14
N ILE A 48 -3.64 9.54 9.08
CA ILE A 48 -2.98 9.03 7.87
C ILE A 48 -3.95 9.10 6.68
N ALA A 49 -5.19 8.66 6.85
CA ALA A 49 -6.19 8.68 5.79
C ALA A 49 -6.48 10.10 5.31
N GLN A 50 -6.62 11.04 6.25
CA GLN A 50 -6.85 12.45 5.95
C GLN A 50 -5.67 13.07 5.19
N PHE A 51 -4.44 12.90 5.68
CA PHE A 51 -3.25 13.53 5.09
C PHE A 51 -2.82 12.91 3.76
N THR A 52 -3.02 11.62 3.58
CA THR A 52 -2.57 10.90 2.36
C THR A 52 -3.67 10.74 1.32
N SER A 53 -4.93 11.02 1.70
CA SER A 53 -6.13 10.71 0.92
C SER A 53 -6.25 9.21 0.55
N VAL A 54 -5.60 8.35 1.33
CA VAL A 54 -5.68 6.89 1.17
C VAL A 54 -6.81 6.36 2.06
N PRO A 55 -7.70 5.50 1.56
CA PRO A 55 -8.77 4.93 2.38
C PRO A 55 -8.24 4.18 3.61
N ILE A 56 -8.92 4.32 4.75
CA ILE A 56 -8.58 3.66 6.02
C ILE A 56 -8.38 2.15 5.82
N GLU A 57 -9.27 1.49 5.09
CA GLU A 57 -9.19 0.05 4.81
C GLU A 57 -7.87 -0.34 4.12
N LYS A 58 -7.39 0.52 3.22
CA LYS A 58 -6.14 0.32 2.48
C LYS A 58 -4.92 0.55 3.39
N ILE A 59 -4.99 1.53 4.30
CA ILE A 59 -3.95 1.77 5.31
C ILE A 59 -3.85 0.59 6.28
N VAL A 60 -4.97 0.09 6.79
CA VAL A 60 -5.01 -1.09 7.67
C VAL A 60 -4.38 -2.31 6.99
N LYS A 61 -4.69 -2.55 5.71
CA LYS A 61 -4.05 -3.63 4.94
C LYS A 61 -2.54 -3.40 4.77
N LEU A 62 -2.09 -2.17 4.52
CA LEU A 62 -0.66 -1.83 4.42
C LEU A 62 0.08 -2.13 5.74
N VAL A 63 -0.50 -1.74 6.88
CA VAL A 63 0.08 -2.03 8.20
C VAL A 63 0.20 -3.54 8.43
N LYS A 64 -0.87 -4.30 8.14
CA LYS A 64 -0.85 -5.78 8.24
C LYS A 64 0.21 -6.42 7.34
N LEU A 65 0.45 -5.86 6.15
CA LEU A 65 1.48 -6.34 5.22
C LEU A 65 2.91 -6.03 5.69
N GLY A 66 3.10 -4.93 6.41
CA GLY A 66 4.40 -4.52 6.98
C GLY A 66 4.81 -5.31 8.24
N HIS A 67 3.85 -5.91 8.96
CA HIS A 67 4.05 -6.69 10.19
C HIS A 67 4.74 -8.06 10.01
N HIS A 68 5.43 -8.30 8.89
CA HIS A 68 6.04 -9.58 8.54
C HIS A 68 7.55 -9.69 8.90
N TYR A 69 8.01 -8.99 9.93
CA TYR A 69 9.36 -9.15 10.51
C TYR A 69 9.30 -9.24 12.03
#